data_AF-A1TB78-F1
#
_entry.id   AF-A1TB78-F1
#
_cell.length_a   1.000
_cell.length_b   1.000
_cell.length_c   1.000
_cell.angle_alpha   90.00
_cell.angle_beta   90.00
_cell.angle_gamma   90.00
#
_symmetry.space_group_name_H-M   'P 1'
#
loop_
_entity.id
_entity.type
_entity.pdbx_description
1 polymer ?
#
loop_
_entity_poly.entity_id
_entity_poly.type
_entity_poly.pdbx_seq_one_letter_code
_entity_poly.pdbx_strand_id
1 'polypeptide(L)'
;MITLRPHRSRLVLAIAVTSVVLGLAATATLHAAIGASAHPGPGNGRLSCAAPALPGSVVDVTTTDMGAMMGPGMMGSGMMGSGMMGPSAGMGMMRLLANPAAVPAGPVSLRVTNTGALNHEVVVLPLAAGQPPGQRVSGPDGRVDESGSLGVAARSCGAGDGDGIVAAATGWTTLTLPAGRYELVCNIAEGHYAAGMYAELDVVSQPT
;
A
#
# COMPACT_ATOMS: atom_id res chain seq x y z
N MET A 1 27.78 -4.18 70.07
CA MET A 1 26.48 -3.48 70.11
C MET A 1 26.62 -2.20 69.28
N ILE A 2 26.04 -2.17 68.08
CA ILE A 2 25.99 -0.98 67.22
C ILE A 2 24.51 -0.73 66.92
N THR A 3 24.01 0.41 67.37
CA THR A 3 22.61 0.86 67.27
C THR A 3 22.40 1.56 65.92
N LEU A 4 21.49 1.05 65.09
CA LEU A 4 21.01 1.75 63.89
C LEU A 4 19.58 2.26 64.07
N ARG A 5 19.42 3.52 63.67
CA ARG A 5 18.33 4.46 63.98
C ARG A 5 17.00 4.16 63.24
N PRO A 6 15.84 4.38 63.88
CA PRO A 6 14.50 4.00 63.41
C PRO A 6 13.86 4.95 62.35
N HIS A 7 14.66 5.77 61.65
CA HIS A 7 14.15 6.82 60.77
C HIS A 7 14.09 6.47 59.28
N ARG A 8 14.63 5.32 58.85
CA ARG A 8 14.67 4.92 57.43
C ARG A 8 13.51 4.04 56.99
N SER A 9 12.79 3.42 57.92
CA SER A 9 11.63 2.56 57.63
C SER A 9 10.32 3.32 57.44
N ARG A 10 10.21 4.56 57.96
CA ARG A 10 9.02 5.40 57.81
C ARG A 10 8.94 6.13 56.45
N LEU A 11 10.04 6.22 55.71
CA LEU A 11 10.07 6.88 54.41
C LEU A 11 9.65 5.96 53.25
N VAL A 12 9.83 4.64 53.38
CA VAL A 12 9.51 3.66 52.32
C VAL A 12 8.00 3.36 52.26
N LEU A 13 7.28 3.48 53.38
CA LEU A 13 5.83 3.24 53.42
C LEU A 13 5.00 4.40 52.81
N ALA A 14 5.58 5.59 52.65
CA ALA A 14 4.88 6.77 52.13
C ALA A 14 4.79 6.83 50.59
N ILE A 15 5.57 6.02 49.86
CA ILE A 15 5.59 6.01 48.39
C ILE A 15 4.64 4.92 47.81
N ALA A 16 4.18 3.97 48.61
CA ALA A 16 3.32 2.88 48.14
C ALA A 16 1.81 3.16 48.18
N VAL A 17 1.35 4.30 48.71
CA VAL A 17 -0.09 4.58 48.91
C VAL A 17 -0.64 5.69 47.99
N THR A 18 0.21 6.37 47.21
CA THR A 18 -0.25 7.42 46.27
C THR A 18 -0.76 6.91 44.92
N SER A 19 -0.74 5.60 44.64
CA SER A 19 -1.12 5.05 43.33
C SER A 19 -2.52 4.42 43.24
N VAL A 20 -3.36 4.50 44.30
CA VAL A 20 -4.65 3.76 44.32
C VAL A 20 -5.89 4.63 44.61
N VAL A 21 -5.78 5.95 44.83
CA VAL A 21 -6.94 6.77 45.29
C VAL A 21 -7.41 7.85 44.30
N LEU A 22 -6.91 7.92 43.06
CA LEU A 22 -7.37 8.94 42.09
C LEU A 22 -7.77 8.36 40.74
N GLY A 23 -8.97 7.76 40.69
CA GLY A 23 -9.56 7.29 39.42
C GLY A 23 -11.06 7.03 39.45
N LEU A 24 -11.77 7.42 40.51
CA LEU A 24 -13.23 7.34 40.59
C LEU A 24 -13.78 8.75 40.82
N ALA A 25 -13.93 9.50 39.72
CA ALA A 25 -14.62 10.77 39.69
C ALA A 25 -15.66 10.78 38.55
N ALA A 26 -16.92 10.70 38.98
CA ALA A 26 -18.11 11.35 38.45
C ALA A 26 -18.51 11.19 36.97
N THR A 27 -19.59 10.43 36.84
CA THR A 27 -20.71 10.53 35.89
C THR A 27 -21.05 11.91 35.30
N ALA A 28 -21.24 11.90 33.97
CA ALA A 28 -22.30 12.55 33.18
C ALA A 28 -22.51 14.07 33.23
N THR A 29 -22.15 14.76 32.14
CA THR A 29 -23.04 15.76 31.51
C THR A 29 -23.05 15.57 29.98
N LEU A 30 -24.26 15.41 29.46
CA LEU A 30 -24.65 15.24 28.07
C LEU A 30 -24.69 16.63 27.40
N HIS A 31 -23.98 16.84 26.28
CA HIS A 31 -24.36 17.85 25.28
C HIS A 31 -24.29 17.24 23.89
N ALA A 32 -25.47 17.22 23.28
CA ALA A 32 -25.79 16.67 21.99
C ALA A 32 -25.14 17.48 20.85
N ALA A 33 -24.31 16.82 20.05
CA ALA A 33 -24.15 17.14 18.63
C ALA A 33 -24.60 15.90 17.85
N ILE A 34 -25.91 15.81 17.65
CA ILE A 34 -26.54 14.82 16.76
C ILE A 34 -26.20 15.28 15.34
N GLY A 35 -24.98 15.00 14.90
CA GLY A 35 -24.68 14.94 13.48
C GLY A 35 -25.48 13.77 12.94
N ALA A 36 -26.50 14.08 12.15
CA ALA A 36 -27.47 13.13 11.62
C ALA A 36 -26.79 11.84 11.17
N SER A 37 -27.15 10.74 11.83
CA SER A 37 -26.94 9.39 11.32
C SER A 37 -27.81 9.24 10.08
N ALA A 38 -27.35 9.79 8.95
CA ALA A 38 -27.82 9.39 7.65
C ALA A 38 -27.52 7.91 7.54
N HIS A 39 -28.56 7.08 7.60
CA HIS A 39 -28.47 5.69 7.21
C HIS A 39 -27.95 5.69 5.78
N PRO A 40 -26.76 5.14 5.49
CA PRO A 40 -26.45 4.83 4.11
C PRO A 40 -27.46 3.75 3.75
N GLY A 41 -28.32 4.03 2.76
CA GLY A 41 -28.96 2.95 2.03
C GLY A 41 -27.88 2.00 1.47
N PRO A 42 -28.25 0.87 0.86
CA PRO A 42 -27.30 0.04 0.11
C PRO A 42 -26.88 0.81 -1.14
N GLY A 43 -26.05 1.83 -0.96
CA GLY A 43 -25.31 2.48 -2.01
C GLY A 43 -24.15 1.58 -2.34
N ASN A 44 -24.02 1.20 -3.61
CA ASN A 44 -22.77 0.71 -4.18
C ASN A 44 -21.74 1.85 -4.15
N GLY A 45 -21.35 2.28 -2.95
CA GLY A 45 -20.39 3.33 -2.71
C GLY A 45 -19.02 2.78 -3.04
N ARG A 46 -18.56 2.99 -4.28
CA ARG A 46 -17.15 2.85 -4.60
C ARG A 46 -16.38 3.73 -3.61
N LEU A 47 -15.51 3.11 -2.81
CA LEU A 47 -14.56 3.83 -1.96
C LEU A 47 -13.64 4.63 -2.90
N SER A 48 -14.01 5.86 -3.20
CA SER A 48 -13.19 6.80 -3.95
C SER A 48 -12.65 7.82 -2.96
N CYS A 49 -11.33 7.86 -2.85
CA CYS A 49 -10.61 8.72 -1.94
C CYS A 49 -9.42 9.34 -2.68
N ALA A 50 -9.18 10.63 -2.44
CA ALA A 50 -8.02 11.32 -2.97
C ALA A 50 -6.86 11.23 -1.98
N ALA A 51 -5.64 11.08 -2.50
CA ALA A 51 -4.44 11.28 -1.69
C ALA A 51 -4.36 12.74 -1.19
N PRO A 52 -3.80 13.00 0.00
CA PRO A 52 -3.49 14.35 0.45
C PRO A 52 -2.41 14.99 -0.45
N ALA A 53 -2.05 16.24 -0.19
CA ALA A 53 -0.85 16.83 -0.78
C ALA A 53 0.38 15.99 -0.36
N LEU A 54 1.09 15.44 -1.34
CA LEU A 54 2.25 14.57 -1.10
C LEU A 54 3.55 15.38 -1.24
N PRO A 55 4.55 15.12 -0.38
CA PRO A 55 5.83 15.80 -0.45
C PRO A 55 6.69 15.28 -1.62
N GLY A 56 7.66 16.11 -2.03
CA GLY A 56 8.67 15.71 -3.02
C GLY A 56 8.14 15.55 -4.43
N SER A 57 8.87 14.78 -5.24
CA SER A 57 8.44 14.40 -6.59
C SER A 57 7.30 13.40 -6.50
N VAL A 58 6.14 13.70 -7.09
CA VAL A 58 5.00 12.77 -7.13
C VAL A 58 5.03 11.96 -8.41
N VAL A 59 5.01 10.64 -8.28
CA VAL A 59 4.81 9.69 -9.37
C VAL A 59 3.42 9.11 -9.24
N ASP A 60 2.59 9.38 -10.25
CA ASP A 60 1.28 8.75 -10.39
C ASP A 60 1.46 7.33 -10.93
N VAL A 61 0.98 6.36 -10.16
CA VAL A 61 1.03 4.94 -10.51
C VAL A 61 -0.39 4.45 -10.73
N THR A 62 -0.71 4.00 -11.94
CA THR A 62 -2.00 3.39 -12.25
C THR A 62 -1.87 1.88 -12.30
N THR A 63 -2.75 1.18 -11.60
CA THR A 63 -2.87 -0.28 -11.64
C THR A 63 -4.18 -0.68 -12.29
N THR A 64 -4.16 -1.72 -13.14
CA THR A 64 -5.35 -2.18 -13.87
C THR A 64 -5.28 -3.66 -14.20
N ASP A 65 -6.44 -4.30 -14.11
CA ASP A 65 -6.68 -5.59 -14.75
C ASP A 65 -7.08 -5.32 -16.19
N MET A 66 -6.28 -5.74 -17.17
CA MET A 66 -6.73 -5.84 -18.56
C MET A 66 -7.71 -7.01 -18.70
N GLY A 67 -8.92 -6.79 -18.17
CA GLY A 67 -10.12 -7.61 -18.33
C GLY A 67 -11.42 -6.78 -18.35
N ALA A 68 -11.37 -5.46 -18.12
CA ALA A 68 -12.55 -4.59 -18.10
C ALA A 68 -13.23 -4.37 -19.48
N MET A 69 -12.72 -4.98 -20.54
CA MET A 69 -13.41 -5.08 -21.85
C MET A 69 -14.54 -6.11 -21.84
N MET A 70 -14.59 -7.02 -20.85
CA MET A 70 -15.73 -7.90 -20.62
C MET A 70 -16.67 -7.25 -19.60
N GLY A 71 -17.33 -6.17 -20.01
CA GLY A 71 -18.49 -5.66 -19.27
C GLY A 71 -19.55 -6.75 -19.08
N PRO A 72 -20.48 -6.60 -18.12
CA PRO A 72 -21.59 -7.52 -17.93
C PRO A 72 -22.53 -7.43 -19.15
N GLY A 73 -22.22 -8.16 -20.22
CA GLY A 73 -22.92 -8.01 -21.49
C GLY A 73 -22.60 -9.02 -22.60
N MET A 74 -21.57 -9.87 -22.49
CA MET A 74 -21.33 -10.94 -23.48
C MET A 74 -21.58 -12.34 -22.91
N MET A 75 -22.84 -12.60 -22.54
CA MET A 75 -23.41 -13.93 -22.71
C MET A 75 -23.99 -14.02 -24.14
N GLY A 76 -23.11 -13.87 -25.13
CA GLY A 76 -23.43 -14.04 -26.54
C GLY A 76 -23.03 -15.42 -26.99
N SER A 77 -24.00 -16.30 -27.13
CA SER A 77 -23.87 -17.67 -27.64
C SER A 77 -23.01 -17.70 -28.92
N GLY A 78 -21.91 -18.47 -28.94
CA GLY A 78 -21.14 -18.62 -30.17
C GLY A 78 -19.86 -19.44 -30.07
N MET A 79 -19.95 -20.68 -30.57
CA MET A 79 -18.87 -21.47 -31.19
C MET A 79 -17.75 -22.05 -30.30
N MET A 80 -17.90 -23.36 -30.05
CA MET A 80 -16.81 -24.33 -29.91
C MET A 80 -15.80 -24.17 -31.06
N GLY A 81 -14.61 -23.66 -30.75
CA GLY A 81 -13.48 -23.57 -31.68
C GLY A 81 -12.24 -24.19 -31.05
N SER A 82 -12.08 -25.50 -31.18
CA SER A 82 -10.83 -26.21 -30.91
C SER A 82 -9.74 -25.67 -31.84
N GLY A 83 -8.83 -24.85 -31.32
CA GLY A 83 -7.75 -24.26 -32.14
C GLY A 83 -6.59 -23.73 -31.30
N MET A 84 -5.48 -24.47 -31.31
CA MET A 84 -4.10 -24.03 -31.06
C MET A 84 -3.83 -23.14 -29.83
N MET A 85 -3.66 -23.79 -28.67
CA MET A 85 -2.84 -23.25 -27.58
C MET A 85 -1.35 -23.39 -27.96
N GLY A 86 -0.84 -22.44 -28.75
CA GLY A 86 0.59 -22.20 -28.84
C GLY A 86 1.07 -21.44 -27.59
N PRO A 87 2.28 -21.68 -27.07
CA PRO A 87 2.84 -20.89 -25.98
C PRO A 87 3.26 -19.52 -26.53
N SER A 88 2.29 -18.64 -26.74
CA SER A 88 2.56 -17.24 -27.03
C SER A 88 2.92 -16.56 -25.71
N ALA A 89 4.20 -16.27 -25.57
CA ALA A 89 4.73 -15.45 -24.50
C ALA A 89 4.01 -14.09 -24.45
N GLY A 90 3.43 -13.76 -23.29
CA GLY A 90 3.55 -12.43 -22.71
C GLY A 90 2.56 -11.34 -23.13
N MET A 91 1.29 -11.63 -23.42
CA MET A 91 0.25 -10.59 -23.30
C MET A 91 -0.24 -10.53 -21.86
N GLY A 92 0.44 -9.75 -21.03
CA GLY A 92 0.05 -9.51 -19.64
C GLY A 92 -1.39 -9.01 -19.55
N MET A 93 -2.22 -9.76 -18.83
CA MET A 93 -3.61 -9.42 -18.54
C MET A 93 -3.72 -8.32 -17.47
N MET A 94 -2.61 -7.81 -16.94
CA MET A 94 -2.57 -6.74 -15.95
C MET A 94 -1.44 -5.76 -16.26
N ARG A 95 -1.54 -4.52 -15.77
CA ARG A 95 -0.53 -3.48 -16.01
C ARG A 95 -0.35 -2.56 -14.81
N LEU A 96 0.90 -2.16 -14.61
CA LEU A 96 1.31 -1.05 -13.76
C LEU A 96 1.93 0.03 -14.65
N LEU A 97 1.50 1.28 -14.49
CA LEU A 97 1.98 2.42 -15.27
C LEU A 97 2.45 3.52 -14.34
N ALA A 98 3.71 3.94 -14.43
CA ALA A 98 4.27 5.04 -13.66
C ALA A 98 4.40 6.30 -14.53
N ASN A 99 3.94 7.45 -14.02
CA ASN A 99 4.06 8.73 -14.69
C ASN A 99 4.32 9.87 -13.69
N PRO A 100 5.43 10.63 -13.82
CA PRO A 100 6.51 10.41 -14.77
C PRO A 100 7.30 9.12 -14.46
N ALA A 101 7.92 8.52 -15.48
CA ALA A 101 8.79 7.35 -15.33
C ALA A 101 10.21 7.71 -14.85
N ALA A 102 10.53 9.00 -14.75
CA ALA A 102 11.79 9.50 -14.24
C ALA A 102 11.57 10.71 -13.31
N VAL A 103 12.24 10.73 -12.16
CA VAL A 103 12.18 11.83 -11.18
C VAL A 103 13.55 12.13 -10.59
N PRO A 104 13.80 13.34 -10.04
CA PRO A 104 15.02 13.63 -9.32
C PRO A 104 15.16 12.81 -8.03
N ALA A 105 16.40 12.49 -7.65
CA ALA A 105 16.75 11.90 -6.36
C ALA A 105 16.31 12.77 -5.17
N GLY A 106 15.92 12.12 -4.07
CA GLY A 106 15.39 12.77 -2.88
C GLY A 106 14.03 12.21 -2.47
N PRO A 107 13.16 13.01 -1.82
CA PRO A 107 11.81 12.59 -1.48
C PRO A 107 10.97 12.33 -2.74
N VAL A 108 10.50 11.10 -2.88
CA VAL A 108 9.62 10.65 -3.97
C VAL A 108 8.37 10.04 -3.35
N SER A 109 7.20 10.51 -3.77
CA SER A 109 5.92 9.96 -3.35
C SER A 109 5.27 9.19 -4.50
N LEU A 110 4.91 7.93 -4.27
CA LEU A 110 4.09 7.16 -5.20
C LEU A 110 2.63 7.33 -4.82
N ARG A 111 1.82 7.84 -5.74
CA ARG A 111 0.35 7.91 -5.63
C ARG A 111 -0.25 6.83 -6.50
N VAL A 112 -0.72 5.76 -5.87
CA VAL A 112 -1.20 4.56 -6.56
C VAL A 112 -2.71 4.61 -6.67
N THR A 113 -3.24 4.61 -7.89
CA THR A 113 -4.68 4.53 -8.15
C THR A 113 -5.01 3.18 -8.77
N ASN A 114 -5.91 2.45 -8.12
CA ASN A 114 -6.42 1.20 -8.63
C ASN A 114 -7.65 1.43 -9.53
N THR A 115 -7.46 1.17 -10.81
CA THR A 115 -8.52 1.23 -11.84
C THR A 115 -9.05 -0.15 -12.24
N GLY A 116 -8.44 -1.22 -11.71
CA GLY A 116 -8.90 -2.60 -11.83
C GLY A 116 -10.01 -2.96 -10.82
N ALA A 117 -10.46 -4.20 -10.92
CA ALA A 117 -11.39 -4.84 -10.00
C ALA A 117 -10.68 -5.61 -8.88
N LEU A 118 -9.47 -6.12 -9.14
CA LEU A 118 -8.65 -6.82 -8.16
C LEU A 118 -7.94 -5.86 -7.22
N ASN A 119 -7.52 -6.34 -6.05
CA ASN A 119 -6.65 -5.55 -5.17
C ASN A 119 -5.26 -5.45 -5.79
N HIS A 120 -4.65 -4.28 -5.64
CA HIS A 120 -3.28 -4.05 -6.08
C HIS A 120 -2.45 -3.39 -4.99
N GLU A 121 -1.15 -3.64 -5.03
CA GLU A 121 -0.17 -2.91 -4.23
C GLU A 121 0.98 -2.46 -5.14
N VAL A 122 1.82 -1.58 -4.62
CA VAL A 122 3.06 -1.21 -5.28
C VAL A 122 4.20 -1.28 -4.29
N VAL A 123 5.04 -2.30 -4.42
CA VAL A 123 6.30 -2.48 -3.71
C VAL A 123 7.42 -1.88 -4.54
N VAL A 124 8.35 -1.17 -3.90
CA VAL A 124 9.50 -0.52 -4.54
C VAL A 124 10.74 -1.37 -4.31
N LEU A 125 11.28 -1.96 -5.37
CA LEU A 125 12.48 -2.79 -5.31
C LEU A 125 13.62 -2.15 -6.11
N PRO A 126 14.87 -2.19 -5.63
CA PRO A 126 16.03 -1.83 -6.44
C PRO A 126 16.11 -2.68 -7.71
N LEU A 127 16.40 -2.06 -8.85
CA LEU A 127 16.60 -2.73 -10.13
C LEU A 127 18.06 -2.59 -10.55
N ALA A 128 18.77 -3.71 -10.62
CA ALA A 128 20.20 -3.71 -10.94
C ALA A 128 20.46 -3.13 -12.34
N ALA A 129 21.62 -2.49 -12.52
CA ALA A 129 22.04 -1.98 -13.82
C ALA A 129 22.05 -3.10 -14.87
N GLY A 130 21.46 -2.84 -16.03
CA GLY A 130 21.35 -3.83 -17.12
C GLY A 130 20.27 -4.90 -16.93
N GLN A 131 19.61 -4.97 -15.77
CA GLN A 131 18.45 -5.84 -15.57
C GLN A 131 17.19 -5.18 -16.16
N PRO A 132 16.43 -5.85 -17.05
CA PRO A 132 15.13 -5.38 -17.49
C PRO A 132 14.09 -5.53 -16.35
N PRO A 133 13.08 -4.65 -16.27
CA PRO A 133 11.91 -4.92 -15.42
C PRO A 133 11.17 -6.16 -15.93
N GLY A 134 10.41 -6.82 -15.06
CA GLY A 134 9.63 -8.01 -15.39
C GLY A 134 10.41 -9.32 -15.44
N GLN A 135 11.66 -9.34 -14.96
CA GLN A 135 12.56 -10.50 -15.04
C GLN A 135 12.84 -11.19 -13.70
N ARG A 136 12.16 -10.79 -12.62
CA ARG A 136 12.29 -11.49 -11.33
C ARG A 136 11.64 -12.86 -11.42
N VAL A 137 12.22 -13.83 -10.73
CA VAL A 137 11.66 -15.18 -10.64
C VAL A 137 10.52 -15.18 -9.63
N SER A 138 9.33 -15.60 -10.06
CA SER A 138 8.21 -15.84 -9.15
C SER A 138 8.35 -17.22 -8.49
N GLY A 139 8.12 -17.27 -7.19
CA GLY A 139 8.04 -18.49 -6.41
C GLY A 139 6.72 -19.25 -6.62
N PRO A 140 6.57 -20.41 -5.94
CA PRO A 140 5.37 -21.25 -6.07
C PRO A 140 4.06 -20.58 -5.65
N ASP A 141 4.11 -19.54 -4.83
CA ASP A 141 2.96 -18.74 -4.38
C ASP A 141 2.63 -17.58 -5.35
N GLY A 142 3.34 -17.49 -6.47
CA GLY A 142 3.16 -16.44 -7.48
C GLY A 142 3.81 -15.11 -7.10
N ARG A 143 4.59 -15.05 -6.02
CA ARG A 143 5.29 -13.84 -5.57
C ARG A 143 6.75 -13.82 -5.98
N VAL A 144 7.30 -12.64 -6.17
CA VAL A 144 8.75 -12.43 -6.28
C VAL A 144 9.37 -12.19 -4.89
N ASP A 145 10.67 -12.43 -4.77
CA ASP A 145 11.43 -12.07 -3.56
C ASP A 145 11.45 -10.54 -3.37
N GLU A 146 10.97 -10.09 -2.21
CA GLU A 146 10.94 -8.68 -1.81
C GLU A 146 12.14 -8.28 -0.94
N SER A 147 13.12 -9.17 -0.75
CA SER A 147 14.33 -8.85 -0.01
C SER A 147 14.97 -7.57 -0.54
N GLY A 148 15.11 -6.57 0.33
CA GLY A 148 15.62 -5.25 -0.04
C GLY A 148 14.58 -4.26 -0.58
N SER A 149 13.29 -4.54 -0.43
CA SER A 149 12.23 -3.55 -0.68
C SER A 149 12.43 -2.29 0.16
N LEU A 150 12.16 -1.15 -0.46
CA LEU A 150 12.34 0.17 0.18
C LEU A 150 11.05 0.69 0.80
N GLY A 151 9.92 0.14 0.37
CA GLY A 151 8.61 0.42 0.92
C GLY A 151 7.50 -0.02 -0.02
N VAL A 152 6.27 0.13 0.45
CA VAL A 152 5.07 -0.30 -0.24
C VAL A 152 3.95 0.74 -0.10
N ALA A 153 3.10 0.83 -1.12
CA ALA A 153 1.78 1.43 -1.05
C ALA A 153 0.72 0.32 -1.23
N ALA A 154 0.12 -0.13 -0.13
CA ALA A 154 -0.87 -1.20 -0.08
C ALA A 154 -2.13 -0.83 0.70
N ARG A 155 -2.19 0.34 1.35
CA ARG A 155 -3.37 0.77 2.11
C ARG A 155 -4.38 1.49 1.24
N SER A 156 -5.60 0.95 1.17
CA SER A 156 -6.75 1.65 0.61
C SER A 156 -7.02 2.95 1.38
N CYS A 157 -7.04 4.08 0.67
CA CYS A 157 -7.27 5.41 1.25
C CYS A 157 -6.27 5.81 2.34
N GLY A 158 -5.03 5.34 2.24
CA GLY A 158 -4.01 5.64 3.23
C GLY A 158 -2.58 5.45 2.74
N ALA A 159 -1.64 5.75 3.65
CA ALA A 159 -0.22 5.58 3.42
C ALA A 159 0.27 4.18 3.81
N GLY A 160 1.27 3.68 3.09
CA GLY A 160 2.09 2.54 3.51
C GLY A 160 1.40 1.18 3.41
N ASP A 161 1.75 0.29 4.35
CA ASP A 161 1.30 -1.10 4.40
C ASP A 161 -0.22 -1.24 4.58
N GLY A 162 -0.76 -2.32 4.00
CA GLY A 162 -2.16 -2.73 4.08
C GLY A 162 -2.37 -4.04 3.31
N ASP A 163 -3.63 -4.46 3.18
CA ASP A 163 -4.01 -5.73 2.52
C ASP A 163 -4.25 -5.56 1.00
N GLY A 164 -3.82 -4.44 0.43
CA GLY A 164 -4.07 -4.05 -0.95
C GLY A 164 -4.99 -2.83 -1.09
N ILE A 165 -4.77 -2.09 -2.17
CA ILE A 165 -5.59 -0.98 -2.61
C ILE A 165 -6.76 -1.58 -3.39
N VAL A 166 -7.97 -1.44 -2.86
CA VAL A 166 -9.20 -1.98 -3.47
C VAL A 166 -9.59 -1.21 -4.73
N ALA A 167 -10.49 -1.79 -5.51
CA ALA A 167 -11.02 -1.18 -6.73
C ALA A 167 -11.49 0.26 -6.51
N ALA A 168 -11.08 1.17 -7.41
CA ALA A 168 -11.37 2.61 -7.40
C ALA A 168 -10.79 3.42 -6.22
N ALA A 169 -9.98 2.81 -5.36
CA ALA A 169 -9.29 3.50 -4.27
C ALA A 169 -7.89 3.99 -4.69
N THR A 170 -7.37 4.93 -3.89
CA THR A 170 -5.99 5.42 -3.99
C THR A 170 -5.24 5.10 -2.70
N GLY A 171 -3.99 4.65 -2.82
CA GLY A 171 -3.03 4.52 -1.72
C GLY A 171 -1.74 5.27 -2.05
N TRP A 172 -0.88 5.49 -1.06
CA TRP A 172 0.37 6.20 -1.30
C TRP A 172 1.52 5.77 -0.39
N THR A 173 2.75 6.10 -0.78
CA THR A 173 3.93 5.96 0.07
C THR A 173 4.95 7.03 -0.31
N THR A 174 5.77 7.48 0.64
CA THR A 174 6.82 8.46 0.42
C THR A 174 8.14 7.87 0.87
N LEU A 175 9.12 7.85 -0.04
CA LEU A 175 10.45 7.30 0.17
C LEU A 175 11.50 8.35 -0.14
N THR A 176 12.65 8.28 0.53
CA THR A 176 13.83 9.02 0.08
C THR A 176 14.63 8.10 -0.83
N LEU A 177 14.55 8.33 -2.14
CA LEU A 177 15.20 7.48 -3.13
C LEU A 177 16.52 8.12 -3.58
N PRO A 178 17.68 7.46 -3.41
CA PRO A 178 18.90 7.87 -4.08
C PRO A 178 18.78 7.68 -5.59
N ALA A 179 19.69 8.29 -6.34
CA ALA A 179 19.76 8.08 -7.77
C ALA A 179 19.99 6.59 -8.09
N GLY A 180 19.26 6.07 -9.06
CA GLY A 180 19.24 4.65 -9.39
C GLY A 180 17.94 4.22 -10.06
N ARG A 181 17.88 2.96 -10.48
CA ARG A 181 16.71 2.35 -11.10
C ARG A 181 15.94 1.52 -10.09
N TYR A 182 14.62 1.59 -10.18
CA TYR A 182 13.70 0.85 -9.33
C TYR A 182 12.68 0.12 -10.19
N GLU A 183 12.28 -1.05 -9.72
CA GLU A 183 11.15 -1.78 -10.26
C GLU A 183 10.01 -1.66 -9.26
N LEU A 184 8.92 -1.06 -9.74
CA LEU A 184 7.64 -1.01 -9.04
C LEU A 184 6.90 -2.31 -9.36
N VAL A 185 6.46 -3.05 -8.35
CA VAL A 185 5.79 -4.35 -8.54
C VAL A 185 4.51 -4.45 -7.72
N CYS A 186 3.49 -5.12 -8.24
CA CYS A 186 2.41 -5.65 -7.40
C CYS A 186 2.74 -7.12 -7.09
N ASN A 187 2.91 -7.43 -5.81
CA ASN A 187 3.33 -8.75 -5.36
C ASN A 187 2.29 -9.47 -4.48
N ILE A 188 1.03 -9.06 -4.60
CA ILE A 188 -0.10 -9.79 -4.00
C ILE A 188 -0.08 -11.23 -4.54
N ALA A 189 -0.32 -12.20 -3.64
CA ALA A 189 -0.45 -13.61 -4.01
C ALA A 189 -1.53 -13.73 -5.08
N GLU A 190 -1.32 -14.61 -6.07
CA GLU A 190 -2.11 -14.80 -7.32
C GLU A 190 -1.33 -14.47 -8.61
N GLY A 191 -0.03 -14.18 -8.54
CA GLY A 191 0.81 -14.10 -9.74
C GLY A 191 0.68 -12.78 -10.52
N HIS A 192 0.26 -11.70 -9.85
CA HIS A 192 0.10 -10.37 -10.45
C HIS A 192 1.38 -9.89 -11.16
N TYR A 193 2.55 -10.10 -10.55
CA TYR A 193 3.84 -9.76 -11.16
C TYR A 193 4.05 -10.48 -12.50
N ALA A 194 3.89 -11.80 -12.52
CA ALA A 194 4.03 -12.62 -13.73
C ALA A 194 2.97 -12.28 -14.80
N ALA A 195 1.82 -11.73 -14.38
CA ALA A 195 0.76 -11.25 -15.26
C ALA A 195 1.03 -9.85 -15.86
N GLY A 196 2.15 -9.20 -15.53
CA GLY A 196 2.58 -7.91 -16.09
C GLY A 196 2.50 -6.72 -15.13
N MET A 197 2.29 -6.94 -13.83
CA MET A 197 2.20 -5.87 -12.84
C MET A 197 3.58 -5.37 -12.38
N TYR A 198 4.33 -4.80 -13.31
CA TYR A 198 5.58 -4.12 -13.04
C TYR A 198 5.72 -2.85 -13.88
N ALA A 199 6.46 -1.87 -13.36
CA ALA A 199 6.97 -0.75 -14.13
C ALA A 199 8.36 -0.37 -13.64
N GLU A 200 9.12 0.30 -14.50
CA GLU A 200 10.39 0.90 -14.10
C GLU A 200 10.17 2.35 -13.66
N LEU A 201 10.89 2.76 -12.61
CA LEU A 201 11.05 4.14 -12.20
C LEU A 201 12.55 4.46 -12.17
N ASP A 202 12.95 5.46 -12.95
CA ASP A 202 14.31 5.99 -12.91
C ASP A 202 14.39 7.18 -11.95
N VAL A 203 15.39 7.17 -11.08
CA VAL A 203 15.66 8.29 -10.17
C VAL A 203 17.00 8.89 -10.55
N VAL A 204 16.96 10.10 -11.09
CA VAL A 204 18.13 10.76 -11.67
C VAL A 204 18.81 11.66 -10.65
N SER A 205 20.14 11.75 -10.73
CA SER A 205 20.91 12.70 -9.91
C SER A 205 20.46 14.13 -10.16
N GLN A 206 20.36 14.94 -9.10
CA GLN A 206 20.16 16.37 -9.24
C GLN A 206 21.47 17.03 -9.68
N PRO A 207 21.43 18.01 -10.62
CA PRO A 207 22.58 18.86 -10.86
C PRO A 207 22.94 19.58 -9.55
N THR A 208 24.19 19.47 -9.14
CA THR A 208 24.75 20.23 -8.02
C THR A 208 24.89 21.70 -8.34
#